data_AF-A0A1V6J1U2-F1
#
_entry.id   AF-A0A1V6J1U2-F1
#
_cell.length_a   1.000
_cell.length_b   1.000
_cell.length_c   1.000
_cell.angle_alpha   90.00
_cell.angle_beta   90.00
_cell.angle_gamma   90.00
#
_symmetry.space_group_name_H-M   'P 1'
#
loop_
_entity.id
_entity.type
_entity.pdbx_description
1 polymer ?
#
loop_
_entity_poly.entity_id
_entity_poly.type
_entity_poly.pdbx_seq_one_letter_code
_entity_poly.pdbx_strand_id
1 'polypeptide(L)'
;MNPLVKRVVLLLNTVGFVAYLVWLSTFSTGETLRSQDGILFYLPCVPFLFVYMLLMPQKPAAKAKPWWQSDEDFAREQREKEAAANPPPPPSPPPGT
;
A
#
# COMPACT_ATOMS: atom_id res chain seq x y z
N MET A 1 12.06 0.18 -11.40
CA MET A 1 11.70 1.60 -11.68
C MET A 1 12.28 2.48 -10.60
N ASN A 2 12.87 3.62 -10.95
CA ASN A 2 13.45 4.55 -9.98
C ASN A 2 12.37 5.04 -9.00
N PRO A 3 12.62 5.09 -7.68
CA PRO A 3 11.63 5.52 -6.68
C PRO A 3 11.09 6.92 -6.94
N LEU A 4 11.89 7.83 -7.50
CA LEU A 4 11.44 9.17 -7.90
C LEU A 4 10.44 9.11 -9.04
N VAL A 5 10.73 8.33 -10.09
CA VAL A 5 9.83 8.13 -11.23
C VAL A 5 8.50 7.54 -10.77
N LYS A 6 8.53 6.56 -9.85
CA LYS A 6 7.31 6.00 -9.25
C LYS A 6 6.44 7.07 -8.58
N ARG A 7 7.05 7.94 -7.77
CA ARG A 7 6.33 9.01 -7.05
C ARG A 7 5.76 10.04 -8.02
N VAL A 8 6.53 10.44 -9.03
CA VAL A 8 6.07 11.41 -10.04
C VAL A 8 4.89 10.85 -10.83
N VAL A 9 4.96 9.60 -11.28
CA VAL A 9 3.85 8.94 -11.99
C VAL A 9 2.60 8.87 -11.12
N LEU A 10 2.73 8.48 -9.85
CA LEU A 10 1.60 8.46 -8.92
C LEU A 10 0.99 9.85 -8.71
N LEU A 11 1.82 10.87 -8.54
CA LEU A 11 1.37 12.23 -8.32
C LEU A 11 0.63 12.78 -9.54
N LEU A 12 1.18 12.59 -10.74
CA LEU A 12 0.52 12.97 -11.99
C LEU A 12 -0.79 12.20 -12.20
N ASN A 13 -0.82 10.90 -11.90
CA ASN A 13 -2.03 10.08 -11.95
C ASN A 13 -3.10 10.58 -10.98
N THR A 14 -2.70 10.97 -9.76
CA THR A 14 -3.61 11.52 -8.74
C THR A 14 -4.20 12.84 -9.20
N VAL A 15 -3.35 13.77 -9.67
CA VAL A 15 -3.79 15.09 -10.12
C VAL A 15 -4.70 14.96 -11.34
N GLY A 16 -4.35 14.12 -12.32
CA GLY A 16 -5.18 13.85 -13.49
C GLY A 16 -6.54 13.25 -13.11
N PHE A 17 -6.55 12.31 -12.16
CA PHE A 17 -7.79 11.69 -11.70
C PHE A 17 -8.70 12.70 -10.99
N VAL A 18 -8.16 13.51 -10.08
CA VAL A 18 -8.93 14.54 -9.38
C VAL A 18 -9.45 15.60 -10.35
N ALA A 19 -8.61 16.08 -11.27
CA ALA A 19 -9.03 17.03 -12.31
C ALA A 19 -10.17 16.47 -13.16
N TYR A 20 -10.10 15.19 -13.51
CA TYR A 20 -11.16 14.50 -14.24
C TYR A 20 -12.46 14.41 -13.44
N LEU A 21 -12.40 14.06 -12.15
CA LEU A 21 -13.57 14.03 -11.28
C LEU A 21 -14.20 15.41 -11.09
N VAL A 22 -13.38 16.46 -10.95
CA VAL A 22 -13.86 17.85 -10.87
C VAL A 22 -14.56 18.23 -12.17
N TRP A 23 -13.99 17.86 -13.32
CA TRP A 23 -14.66 18.06 -14.61
C TRP A 23 -15.98 17.29 -14.70
N LEU A 24 -16.00 16.02 -14.27
CA LEU A 24 -17.25 15.24 -14.21
C LEU A 24 -18.32 15.88 -13.32
N SER A 25 -17.91 16.53 -12.22
CA SER A 25 -18.84 17.22 -11.31
C SER A 25 -19.53 18.43 -11.94
N THR A 26 -19.02 18.95 -13.07
CA THR A 26 -19.66 20.03 -13.81
C THR A 26 -20.86 19.56 -14.65
N PHE A 27 -20.99 18.25 -14.89
CA PHE A 27 -22.15 17.71 -15.59
C PHE A 27 -23.38 17.64 -14.67
N SER A 28 -24.55 17.89 -15.26
CA SER A 28 -25.83 17.74 -14.57
C SER A 28 -26.04 16.28 -14.15
N THR A 29 -26.05 16.04 -12.84
CA THR A 29 -26.32 14.72 -12.24
C THR A 29 -27.62 14.07 -12.71
N GLY A 30 -28.60 14.85 -13.20
CA GLY A 30 -29.89 14.32 -13.68
C GLY A 30 -29.81 13.63 -15.05
N GLU A 31 -29.00 14.14 -15.97
CA GLU A 31 -28.88 13.61 -17.34
C GLU A 31 -27.79 12.55 -17.46
N THR A 32 -26.69 12.73 -16.73
CA THR A 32 -25.51 11.86 -16.86
C THR A 32 -25.55 10.65 -15.93
N LEU A 33 -26.19 10.68 -14.75
CA LEU A 33 -26.24 9.49 -13.86
C LEU A 33 -27.40 8.54 -14.15
N ARG A 34 -28.42 9.01 -14.87
CA ARG A 34 -29.67 8.27 -15.10
C ARG A 34 -29.78 7.68 -16.50
N SER A 35 -28.90 8.09 -17.42
CA SER A 35 -28.78 7.53 -18.75
C SER A 35 -27.76 6.39 -18.78
N GLN A 36 -28.01 5.38 -19.62
CA GLN A 36 -27.11 4.25 -19.81
C GLN A 36 -25.75 4.70 -20.34
N ASP A 37 -25.71 5.83 -21.07
CA ASP A 37 -24.48 6.47 -21.55
C ASP A 37 -23.64 7.11 -20.44
N GLY A 38 -24.26 7.35 -19.28
CA GLY A 38 -23.61 7.84 -18.07
C GLY A 38 -22.40 7.04 -17.62
N ILE A 39 -22.47 5.71 -17.74
CA ILE A 39 -21.39 4.82 -17.31
C ILE A 39 -20.13 5.00 -18.15
N LEU A 40 -20.26 5.45 -19.40
CA LEU A 40 -19.12 5.67 -20.30
C LEU A 40 -18.23 6.81 -19.82
N PHE A 41 -18.79 7.78 -19.08
CA PHE A 41 -18.01 8.84 -18.44
C PHE A 41 -17.20 8.36 -17.24
N TYR A 42 -17.46 7.16 -16.71
CA TYR A 42 -16.65 6.57 -15.64
C TYR A 42 -15.57 5.60 -16.13
N LEU A 43 -15.60 5.19 -17.40
CA LEU A 43 -14.59 4.31 -18.00
C LEU A 43 -13.16 4.83 -17.80
N PRO A 44 -12.87 6.14 -17.99
CA PRO A 44 -11.53 6.67 -17.77
C PRO A 44 -11.05 6.57 -16.31
N CYS A 45 -11.93 6.38 -15.33
CA CYS A 45 -11.53 6.17 -13.94
C CYS A 45 -10.80 4.83 -13.72
N VAL A 46 -11.10 3.81 -14.53
CA VAL A 46 -10.51 2.47 -14.43
C VAL A 46 -8.97 2.49 -14.56
N PRO A 47 -8.38 3.07 -15.63
CA PRO A 47 -6.92 3.13 -15.75
C PRO A 47 -6.26 3.93 -14.61
N PHE A 48 -6.88 5.01 -14.12
CA PHE A 48 -6.36 5.76 -12.96
C PHE A 48 -6.24 4.88 -11.71
N LEU A 49 -7.26 4.05 -11.44
CA LEU A 49 -7.24 3.09 -10.33
C LEU A 49 -6.22 1.96 -10.55
N PHE A 50 -6.09 1.48 -11.78
CA PHE A 50 -5.12 0.45 -12.15
C PHE A 50 -3.66 0.87 -11.90
N VAL A 51 -3.33 2.13 -12.15
CA VAL A 51 -1.98 2.67 -11.85
C VAL A 51 -1.64 2.54 -10.38
N TYR A 52 -2.60 2.81 -9.47
CA TYR A 52 -2.38 2.56 -8.04
C TYR A 52 -2.20 1.08 -7.75
N MET A 53 -2.99 0.21 -8.38
CA MET A 53 -2.90 -1.22 -8.14
C MET A 53 -1.55 -1.80 -8.57
N LEU A 54 -1.03 -1.38 -9.72
CA LEU A 54 0.26 -1.82 -10.25
C LEU A 54 1.44 -1.25 -9.47
N LEU A 55 1.31 -0.03 -8.94
CA LEU A 55 2.38 0.65 -8.22
C LEU A 55 2.31 0.45 -6.71
N MET A 56 1.26 -0.16 -6.18
CA MET A 56 1.17 -0.46 -4.75
C MET A 56 2.33 -1.37 -4.33
N PRO A 57 3.06 -1.04 -3.25
CA PRO A 57 4.04 -1.95 -2.71
C PRO A 57 3.33 -3.24 -2.30
N GLN A 58 3.75 -4.36 -2.90
CA GLN A 58 3.28 -5.67 -2.49
C GLN A 58 3.68 -5.85 -1.03
N LYS A 59 2.70 -5.99 -0.13
CA LYS A 59 3.00 -6.40 1.23
C LYS A 59 3.68 -7.77 1.10
N PRO A 60 4.92 -7.95 1.58
CA PRO A 60 5.53 -9.26 1.56
C PRO A 60 4.57 -10.18 2.29
N ALA A 61 4.15 -11.26 1.62
CA ALA A 61 3.32 -12.28 2.26
C ALA A 61 4.00 -12.62 3.58
N ALA A 62 3.24 -12.59 4.69
CA ALA A 62 3.76 -13.03 5.97
C ALA A 62 4.41 -14.39 5.73
N LYS A 63 5.69 -14.56 6.11
CA LYS A 63 6.42 -15.80 5.87
C LYS A 63 5.56 -16.92 6.45
N ALA A 64 4.87 -17.62 5.56
CA ALA A 64 3.96 -18.67 5.97
C ALA A 64 4.82 -19.73 6.64
N LYS A 65 4.37 -20.19 7.80
CA LYS A 65 5.00 -21.28 8.50
C LYS A 65 5.15 -22.46 7.53
N PRO A 66 6.36 -23.03 7.38
CA PRO A 66 6.53 -24.21 6.55
C PRO A 66 5.67 -25.37 7.06
N TRP A 67 5.08 -26.16 6.16
CA TRP A 67 4.14 -27.23 6.51
C TRP A 67 4.76 -28.34 7.40
N TRP A 68 6.08 -28.44 7.41
CA TRP A 68 6.84 -29.40 8.21
C TRP A 68 7.24 -28.89 9.61
N GLN A 69 7.08 -27.59 9.89
CA GLN A 69 7.47 -27.02 11.18
C GLN A 69 6.30 -27.13 12.16
N SER A 70 6.54 -27.40 13.44
CA SER A 70 5.50 -27.37 14.48
C SER A 70 5.20 -25.91 14.89
N ASP A 71 4.00 -25.64 15.42
CA ASP A 71 3.63 -24.26 15.83
C ASP A 71 4.56 -23.74 16.93
N GLU A 72 4.98 -24.64 17.82
CA GLU A 72 5.89 -24.36 18.93
C GLU A 72 7.29 -24.00 18.45
N ASP A 73 7.84 -24.74 17.49
CA ASP A 73 9.17 -24.49 16.94
C ASP A 73 9.23 -23.17 16.17
N PHE A 74 8.18 -22.87 15.39
CA PHE A 74 8.08 -21.62 14.65
C PHE A 74 7.99 -20.41 15.59
N ALA A 75 7.23 -20.53 16.68
CA ALA A 75 7.12 -19.48 17.69
C ALA A 75 8.44 -19.27 18.45
N ARG A 76 9.19 -20.34 18.75
CA ARG A 76 10.49 -20.24 19.41
C ARG A 76 11.51 -19.53 18.53
N GLU A 77 11.58 -19.91 17.25
CA GLU A 77 12.50 -19.30 16.29
C GLU A 77 12.16 -17.82 16.00
N GLN A 78 10.88 -17.43 16.00
CA GLN A 78 10.50 -16.02 15.90
C GLN A 78 10.93 -15.21 17.12
N ARG A 79 10.74 -15.73 18.34
CA ARG A 79 11.19 -15.05 19.58
C ARG A 79 12.70 -14.89 19.62
N GLU A 80 13.44 -15.91 19.20
CA GLU A 80 14.90 -15.84 19.11
C GLU A 80 15.35 -14.79 18.09
N LYS A 81 14.68 -14.70 16.92
CA LYS A 81 14.95 -13.66 15.92
C LYS A 81 14.60 -12.26 16.39
N GLU A 82 13.49 -12.09 17.11
CA GLU A 82 13.09 -10.80 17.69
C GLU A 82 14.07 -10.36 18.78
N ALA A 83 14.50 -11.27 19.65
CA ALA A 83 15.51 -11.00 20.67
C ALA A 83 16.89 -10.69 20.07
N ALA A 84 17.26 -11.35 18.97
CA ALA A 84 18.50 -11.06 18.25
C ALA A 84 18.45 -9.72 17.48
N ALA A 85 17.27 -9.34 16.96
CA ALA A 85 17.08 -8.08 16.26
C ALA A 85 17.05 -6.87 17.21
N ASN A 86 16.57 -7.05 18.45
CA ASN A 86 16.55 -6.03 19.49
C ASN A 86 17.34 -6.52 20.72
N PRO A 87 18.69 -6.49 20.66
CA PRO A 87 19.50 -6.83 21.82
C PRO A 87 19.19 -5.87 22.98
N PRO A 88 19.19 -6.35 24.23
CA PRO A 88 18.96 -5.50 25.39
C PRO A 88 20.03 -4.39 25.44
N PRO A 89 19.67 -3.16 25.88
CA PRO A 89 20.63 -2.09 26.02
C PRO A 89 21.75 -2.52 26.99
N PRO A 90 23.00 -2.09 26.74
CA PRO A 90 24.12 -2.46 27.61
C PRO A 90 23.83 -2.05 29.06
N PRO A 91 24.26 -2.86 30.04
CA PRO A 91 24.03 -2.55 31.45
C PRO A 91 24.66 -1.19 31.77
N SER A 92 23.89 -0.35 32.48
CA SER A 92 24.35 0.94 32.96
C SER A 92 25.62 0.75 33.78
N PRO A 93 26.66 1.60 33.64
CA PRO A 93 27.84 1.50 34.48
C PRO A 93 27.40 1.60 35.95
N PRO A 94 28.02 0.81 36.85
CA PRO A 94 27.69 0.86 38.27
C PRO A 94 27.83 2.31 38.78
N PRO A 95 26.91 2.80 39.61
CA PRO A 95 27.01 4.13 40.17
C PRO A 95 28.35 4.24 40.90
N GLY A 96 29.13 5.24 40.50
CA GLY A 96 30.53 5.40 40.87
C GLY A 96 30.76 5.28 42.38
N THR A 97 31.81 4.53 42.72
CA THR A 97 32.51 4.59 44.00
C THR A 97 33.22 5.92 44.17
#